data_AF-A0A5C5UCP8-F1
#
_entry.id   AF-A0A5C5UCP8-F1
#
_cell.length_a   1.000
_cell.length_b   1.000
_cell.length_c   1.000
_cell.angle_alpha   90.00
_cell.angle_beta   90.00
_cell.angle_gamma   90.00
#
_symmetry.space_group_name_H-M   'P 1'
#
loop_
_entity.id
_entity.type
_entity.pdbx_description
1 polymer ?
#
loop_
_entity_poly.entity_id
_entity_poly.type
_entity_poly.pdbx_seq_one_letter_code
_entity_poly.pdbx_strand_id
1 'polypeptide(L)'
;MRMKISVALMWLTGLAEAFLAIPFIGGGFVVSTGYTALGVMFVLHVITLFFCFREYSPKSGSILGIITSLVSWFPLVGWALHLLTAVVLIFSAAVSDRRARI
;
A
#
# COMPACT_ATOMS: atom_id res chain seq x y z
N MET A 1 -7.05 13.18 -19.87
CA MET A 1 -7.75 13.07 -18.56
C MET A 1 -6.72 13.14 -17.44
N ARG A 2 -7.02 13.88 -16.36
CA ARG A 2 -6.14 14.02 -15.20
C ARG A 2 -6.36 12.81 -14.29
N MET A 3 -5.29 12.14 -13.88
CA MET A 3 -5.37 11.01 -12.95
C MET A 3 -5.91 11.48 -11.60
N LYS A 4 -6.81 10.68 -11.01
CA LYS A 4 -7.36 10.86 -9.66
C LYS A 4 -6.24 10.84 -8.60
N ILE A 5 -6.37 11.60 -7.53
CA ILE A 5 -5.35 11.64 -6.46
C ILE A 5 -5.30 10.28 -5.75
N SER A 6 -6.46 9.65 -5.49
CA SER A 6 -6.52 8.32 -4.88
C SER A 6 -5.78 7.27 -5.72
N VAL A 7 -5.91 7.32 -7.05
CA VAL A 7 -5.24 6.36 -7.96
C VAL A 7 -3.72 6.59 -7.95
N ALA A 8 -3.27 7.85 -7.96
CA ALA A 8 -1.85 8.19 -7.82
C ALA A 8 -1.28 7.64 -6.50
N LEU A 9 -2.02 7.82 -5.40
CA LEU A 9 -1.63 7.36 -4.08
C LEU A 9 -1.66 5.83 -3.96
N MET A 10 -2.61 5.14 -4.59
CA MET A 10 -2.59 3.67 -4.66
C MET A 10 -1.37 3.14 -5.42
N TRP A 11 -0.95 3.79 -6.49
CA TRP A 11 0.30 3.44 -7.18
C TRP A 11 1.51 3.66 -6.29
N LEU A 12 1.58 4.81 -5.62
CA LEU A 12 2.67 5.13 -4.69
C LEU A 12 2.74 4.11 -3.55
N THR A 13 1.64 3.87 -2.85
CA THR A 13 1.62 2.92 -1.73
C THR A 13 1.78 1.48 -2.20
N GLY A 14 1.21 1.11 -3.35
CA GLY A 14 1.40 -0.23 -3.94
C GLY A 14 2.84 -0.53 -4.31
N LEU A 15 3.57 0.44 -4.88
CA LEU A 15 5.00 0.30 -5.16
C LEU A 15 5.85 0.25 -3.89
N ALA A 16 5.52 1.05 -2.88
CA ALA A 16 6.20 1.00 -1.58
C ALA A 16 5.99 -0.34 -0.87
N GLU A 17 4.77 -0.87 -0.87
CA GLU A 17 4.46 -2.23 -0.39
C GLU A 17 5.23 -3.30 -1.18
N ALA A 18 5.32 -3.16 -2.52
CA ALA A 18 6.06 -4.10 -3.36
C ALA A 18 7.56 -4.10 -3.02
N PHE A 19 8.14 -2.93 -2.69
CA PHE A 19 9.51 -2.83 -2.20
C PHE A 19 9.69 -3.55 -0.85
N LEU A 20 8.77 -3.35 0.10
CA LEU A 20 8.78 -4.06 1.39
C LEU A 20 8.49 -5.56 1.26
N ALA A 21 7.87 -5.98 0.16
CA ALA A 21 7.63 -7.38 -0.18
C ALA A 21 8.83 -8.08 -0.85
N ILE A 22 9.94 -7.39 -1.13
CA ILE A 22 11.14 -8.04 -1.67
C ILE A 22 11.76 -8.91 -0.55
N PRO A 23 11.95 -10.23 -0.77
CA PRO A 23 12.51 -11.11 0.24
C PRO A 23 13.86 -10.61 0.76
N PHE A 24 14.08 -10.72 2.07
CA PHE A 24 15.25 -10.22 2.81
C PHE A 24 15.48 -8.70 2.78
N ILE A 25 15.29 -8.03 1.65
CA ILE A 25 15.46 -6.58 1.49
C ILE A 25 14.40 -5.83 2.28
N GLY A 26 13.13 -6.16 2.08
CA GLY A 26 12.03 -5.45 2.75
C GLY A 26 12.04 -5.68 4.26
N GLY A 27 12.19 -6.93 4.70
CA GLY A 27 12.33 -7.26 6.13
C GLY A 27 13.56 -6.61 6.75
N GLY A 28 14.71 -6.64 6.06
CA GLY A 28 15.93 -5.98 6.51
C GLY A 28 15.77 -4.46 6.62
N PHE A 29 15.04 -3.84 5.69
CA PHE A 29 14.73 -2.41 5.72
C PHE A 29 13.80 -2.03 6.89
N VAL A 30 12.76 -2.82 7.15
CA VAL A 30 11.88 -2.60 8.31
C VAL A 30 12.65 -2.69 9.62
N VAL A 31 13.52 -3.70 9.76
CA VAL A 31 14.35 -3.87 10.97
C VAL A 31 15.40 -2.77 11.10
N SER A 32 16.09 -2.39 10.02
CA SER A 32 17.14 -1.37 10.04
C SER A 32 16.61 0.04 10.34
N THR A 33 15.35 0.30 9.99
CA THR A 33 14.65 1.55 10.33
C THR A 33 14.02 1.53 11.73
N GLY A 34 14.24 0.48 12.53
CA GLY A 34 13.63 0.33 13.85
C GLY A 34 12.11 0.31 13.79
N TYR A 35 11.53 -0.31 12.76
CA TYR A 35 10.09 -0.38 12.47
C TYR A 35 9.41 0.96 12.13
N THR A 36 10.15 2.07 12.07
CA THR A 36 9.58 3.37 11.68
C THR A 36 9.01 3.38 10.27
N ALA A 37 9.55 2.54 9.36
CA ALA A 37 8.99 2.32 8.02
C ALA A 37 7.52 1.88 8.07
N LEU A 38 7.12 1.03 9.03
CA LEU A 38 5.73 0.60 9.18
C LEU A 38 4.82 1.78 9.59
N GLY A 39 5.32 2.66 10.45
CA GLY A 39 4.60 3.88 10.85
C GLY A 39 4.38 4.84 9.67
N VAL A 40 5.40 5.01 8.82
CA VAL A 40 5.27 5.81 7.58
C VAL A 40 4.23 5.20 6.65
N MET A 41 4.30 3.87 6.42
CA MET A 41 3.33 3.17 5.58
C MET A 41 1.91 3.27 6.13
N PHE A 42 1.73 3.13 7.44
CA PHE A 42 0.43 3.31 8.10
C PHE A 42 -0.17 4.69 7.78
N VAL A 43 0.60 5.77 7.94
CA VAL A 43 0.14 7.13 7.64
C VAL A 43 -0.20 7.29 6.15
N LEU A 44 0.66 6.78 5.26
CA LEU A 44 0.39 6.82 3.82
C LEU A 44 -0.92 6.10 3.47
N HIS A 45 -1.19 4.93 4.04
CA HIS A 45 -2.45 4.22 3.78
C HIS A 45 -3.67 4.96 4.34
N VAL A 46 -3.56 5.61 5.49
CA VAL A 46 -4.65 6.46 6.02
C VAL A 46 -4.95 7.62 5.06
N ILE A 47 -3.91 8.29 4.55
CA ILE A 47 -4.07 9.38 3.58
C ILE A 47 -4.68 8.85 2.27
N THR A 48 -4.17 7.74 1.73
CA THR A 48 -4.73 7.10 0.54
C THR A 48 -6.19 6.75 0.74
N LEU A 49 -6.53 6.12 1.87
CA LEU A 49 -7.89 5.73 2.21
C LEU A 49 -8.83 6.94 2.31
N PHE A 50 -8.38 8.04 2.90
CA PHE A 50 -9.14 9.29 2.94
C PHE A 50 -9.50 9.79 1.53
N PHE A 51 -8.54 9.82 0.60
CA PHE A 51 -8.82 10.19 -0.79
C PHE A 51 -9.69 9.16 -1.50
N CYS A 52 -9.57 7.87 -1.20
CA CYS A 52 -10.45 6.83 -1.74
C CYS A 52 -11.91 7.02 -1.31
N PHE A 53 -12.16 7.50 -0.09
CA PHE A 53 -13.49 7.89 0.33
C PHE A 53 -14.00 9.10 -0.44
N ARG A 54 -13.18 10.15 -0.57
CA ARG A 54 -13.56 11.38 -1.27
C ARG A 54 -13.85 11.20 -2.76
N GLU A 55 -13.11 10.32 -3.43
CA GLU A 55 -13.18 10.13 -4.89
C GLU A 55 -13.98 8.89 -5.31
N TYR A 56 -14.67 8.26 -4.34
CA TYR A 56 -15.43 7.01 -4.51
C TYR A 56 -14.61 5.90 -5.18
N SER A 57 -13.33 5.80 -4.81
CA SER A 57 -12.39 4.81 -5.34
C SER A 57 -12.34 3.55 -4.46
N PRO A 58 -11.71 2.44 -4.95
CA PRO A 58 -11.50 1.24 -4.16
C PRO A 58 -10.78 1.50 -2.83
N LYS A 59 -11.17 0.81 -1.77
CA LYS A 59 -10.67 1.02 -0.40
C LYS A 59 -9.93 -0.19 0.17
N SER A 60 -10.16 -1.37 -0.39
CA SER A 60 -9.65 -2.66 0.09
C SER A 60 -8.13 -2.66 0.25
N GLY A 61 -7.39 -2.17 -0.76
CA GLY A 61 -5.93 -2.14 -0.71
C GLY A 61 -5.38 -1.29 0.43
N SER A 62 -5.92 -0.09 0.65
CA SER A 62 -5.46 0.78 1.74
C SER A 62 -5.88 0.27 3.12
N ILE A 63 -7.08 -0.33 3.25
CA ILE A 63 -7.50 -0.97 4.51
C ILE A 63 -6.57 -2.14 4.83
N LEU A 64 -6.25 -2.98 3.83
CA LEU A 64 -5.31 -4.07 4.00
C LEU A 64 -3.92 -3.54 4.39
N GLY A 65 -3.45 -2.45 3.79
CA GLY A 65 -2.17 -1.82 4.14
C GLY A 65 -2.09 -1.26 5.56
N ILE A 66 -3.21 -0.75 6.10
CA ILE A 66 -3.33 -0.38 7.51
C ILE A 66 -3.15 -1.62 8.40
N ILE A 67 -3.86 -2.71 8.08
CA ILE A 67 -3.75 -3.98 8.82
C ILE A 67 -2.32 -4.53 8.75
N THR A 68 -1.72 -4.55 7.55
CA THR A 68 -0.34 -4.95 7.30
C THR A 68 0.62 -4.15 8.19
N SER A 69 0.48 -2.83 8.23
CA SER A 69 1.36 -1.98 9.04
C SER A 69 1.26 -2.26 10.54
N LEU A 70 0.10 -2.70 11.04
CA LEU A 70 -0.11 -3.05 12.44
C LEU A 70 0.37 -4.47 12.80
N VAL A 71 0.40 -5.40 11.85
CA VAL A 71 0.69 -6.83 12.08
C VAL A 71 2.12 -7.22 11.68
N SER A 72 2.79 -6.43 10.83
CA SER A 72 4.10 -6.75 10.24
C SER A 72 5.31 -6.67 11.18
N TRP A 73 5.10 -6.83 12.48
CA TRP A 73 6.17 -6.92 13.48
C TRP A 73 6.98 -8.22 13.35
N PHE A 74 6.36 -9.29 12.84
CA PHE A 74 7.03 -10.56 12.59
C PHE A 74 7.52 -10.60 11.14
N PRO A 75 8.83 -10.79 10.87
CA PRO A 75 9.39 -10.63 9.52
C PRO A 75 8.70 -11.47 8.43
N LEU A 76 8.42 -12.75 8.70
CA LEU A 76 7.79 -13.64 7.73
C LEU A 76 6.33 -13.28 7.47
N VAL A 77 5.58 -12.95 8.54
CA VAL A 77 4.18 -12.52 8.43
C VAL A 77 4.10 -11.18 7.71
N GLY A 78 4.97 -10.24 8.09
CA GLY A 78 5.03 -8.93 7.48
C GLY A 78 5.36 -9.00 6.00
N TRP A 79 6.35 -9.79 5.61
CA TRP A 79 6.66 -10.03 4.21
C TRP A 79 5.44 -10.54 3.40
N ALA A 80 4.73 -11.55 3.93
CA ALA A 80 3.56 -12.11 3.25
C ALA A 80 2.42 -11.08 3.14
N LEU A 81 2.19 -10.29 4.20
CA LEU A 81 1.16 -9.25 4.21
C LEU A 81 1.51 -8.07 3.28
N HIS A 82 2.77 -7.63 3.25
CA HIS A 82 3.24 -6.61 2.31
C HIS A 82 3.06 -7.08 0.86
N LEU A 83 3.38 -8.34 0.55
CA LEU A 83 3.16 -8.91 -0.78
C LEU A 83 1.69 -8.90 -1.18
N LEU A 84 0.80 -9.39 -0.31
CA LEU A 84 -0.64 -9.40 -0.56
C LEU A 84 -1.18 -7.97 -0.77
N THR A 85 -0.76 -7.04 0.08
CA THR A 85 -1.17 -5.63 0.03
C THR A 85 -0.72 -4.97 -1.27
N ALA A 86 0.54 -5.17 -1.68
CA ALA A 86 1.09 -4.67 -2.92
C ALA A 86 0.26 -5.11 -4.13
N VAL A 87 -0.05 -6.41 -4.20
CA VAL A 87 -0.87 -6.99 -5.27
C VAL A 87 -2.24 -6.31 -5.30
N VAL A 88 -2.96 -6.26 -4.17
CA VAL A 88 -4.31 -5.68 -4.11
C VAL A 88 -4.31 -4.20 -4.50
N LEU A 89 -3.32 -3.41 -4.07
CA LEU A 89 -3.21 -1.99 -4.41
C LEU A 89 -2.90 -1.76 -5.88
N ILE A 90 -1.93 -2.47 -6.44
CA ILE A 90 -1.54 -2.33 -7.84
C ILE A 90 -2.70 -2.71 -8.76
N PHE A 91 -3.39 -3.81 -8.47
CA PHE A 91 -4.60 -4.18 -9.22
C PHE A 91 -5.71 -3.14 -9.08
N SER A 92 -5.96 -2.65 -7.87
CA SER A 92 -6.96 -1.60 -7.62
C SER A 92 -6.64 -0.31 -8.39
N ALA A 93 -5.38 0.09 -8.42
CA ALA A 93 -4.90 1.25 -9.15
C ALA A 93 -5.05 1.07 -10.66
N ALA A 94 -4.61 -0.07 -11.21
CA ALA A 94 -4.68 -0.37 -12.63
C ALA A 94 -6.13 -0.45 -13.16
N VAL A 95 -7.04 -1.08 -12.41
CA VAL A 95 -8.47 -1.14 -12.77
C VAL A 95 -9.12 0.24 -12.70
N SER A 96 -8.79 1.02 -11.67
CA SER A 96 -9.35 2.37 -11.49
C SER A 96 -8.84 3.36 -12.54
N ASP A 97 -7.55 3.28 -12.92
CA ASP A 97 -6.98 4.11 -13.99
C ASP A 97 -7.61 3.78 -15.33
N ARG A 98 -7.77 2.49 -15.66
CA ARG A 98 -8.44 2.06 -16.90
C ARG A 98 -9.86 2.60 -16.97
N ARG A 99 -10.66 2.46 -15.91
CA ARG A 99 -12.05 2.95 -15.88
C ARG A 99 -12.15 4.46 -16.04
N ALA A 100 -11.15 5.22 -15.62
CA ALA A 100 -11.10 6.66 -15.82
C ALA A 100 -10.68 7.06 -17.24
N ARG A 101 -10.25 6.13 -18.11
CA ARG A 101 -9.81 6.40 -19.48
C ARG A 101 -10.83 6.07 -20.57
N ILE A 102 -11.86 5.28 -20.24
CA ILE A 102 -13.00 4.90 -21.10
C ILE A 102 -14.19 5.80 -20.79
#